data_AF-A0A8H9ZWQ0-F1
#
_entry.id   AF-A0A8H9ZWQ0-F1
#
_cell.length_a   1.000
_cell.length_b   1.000
_cell.length_c   1.000
_cell.angle_alpha   90.00
_cell.angle_beta   90.00
_cell.angle_gamma   90.00
#
_symmetry.space_group_name_H-M   'P 1'
#
loop_
_entity.id
_entity.type
_entity.pdbx_description
1 polymer ?
#
loop_
_entity_poly.entity_id
_entity_poly.type
_entity_poly.pdbx_seq_one_letter_code
_entity_poly.pdbx_strand_id
1 'polypeptide(L)'
;MGKFYWAICHHCEGHGTIDNPAFSDGFTSAELYEMEPEERHRIVNGTYDVACTTCKGSGKIKVPIISALTFGEKRALVVERRERRELADLAQMEKMERMMGC
;
A
#
# COMPACT_ATOMS: atom_id res chain seq x y z
N MET A 1 -24.49 8.14 -14.43
CA MET A 1 -23.54 8.09 -13.30
C MET A 1 -22.59 6.92 -13.54
N GLY A 2 -21.28 7.10 -13.37
CA GLY A 2 -20.32 6.01 -13.60
C GLY A 2 -20.51 4.86 -12.60
N LYS A 3 -20.06 3.65 -12.94
CA LYS A 3 -20.10 2.48 -12.03
C LYS A 3 -19.00 2.50 -10.97
N PHE A 4 -18.01 3.38 -11.14
CA PHE A 4 -16.83 3.48 -10.30
C PHE A 4 -16.48 4.95 -10.07
N TYR A 5 -15.78 5.20 -8.97
CA TYR A 5 -15.12 6.48 -8.70
C TYR A 5 -13.68 6.24 -8.24
N TRP A 6 -12.86 7.29 -8.31
CA TRP A 6 -11.52 7.27 -7.75
C TRP A 6 -11.58 7.84 -6.33
N ALA A 7 -11.09 7.08 -5.37
CA ALA A 7 -10.89 7.52 -4.00
C ALA A 7 -9.39 7.68 -3.72
N ILE A 8 -9.04 8.57 -2.79
CA ILE A 8 -7.69 8.65 -2.26
C ILE A 8 -7.35 7.29 -1.63
N CYS A 9 -6.13 6.80 -1.87
CA CYS A 9 -5.69 5.56 -1.25
C CYS A 9 -5.63 5.73 0.27
N HIS A 10 -6.35 4.91 1.02
CA HIS A 10 -6.38 4.95 2.48
C HIS A 10 -5.06 4.47 3.14
N HIS A 11 -4.20 3.78 2.39
CA HIS A 11 -2.96 3.22 2.94
C HIS A 11 -1.80 4.22 2.93
N CYS A 12 -1.61 4.94 1.81
CA CYS A 12 -0.59 5.99 1.69
C CYS A 12 -1.17 7.41 1.78
N GLU A 13 -2.47 7.54 2.03
CA GLU A 13 -3.17 8.82 2.13
C GLU A 13 -3.01 9.74 0.91
N GLY A 14 -2.76 9.16 -0.27
CA GLY A 14 -2.57 9.92 -1.52
C GLY A 14 -1.13 10.19 -1.91
N HIS A 15 -0.16 9.95 -1.03
CA HIS A 15 1.26 10.18 -1.31
C HIS A 15 1.82 9.25 -2.39
N GLY A 16 1.20 8.07 -2.57
CA GLY A 16 1.64 7.08 -3.56
C GLY A 16 2.84 6.25 -3.11
N THR A 17 3.63 6.74 -2.16
CA THR A 17 4.69 6.03 -1.46
C THR A 17 4.30 5.72 -0.02
N ILE A 18 5.02 4.81 0.61
CA ILE A 18 4.97 4.49 2.04
C ILE A 18 6.39 4.30 2.55
N ASP A 19 6.55 4.37 3.87
CA ASP A 19 7.81 4.05 4.53
C ASP A 19 8.28 2.65 4.14
N ASN A 20 9.59 2.51 3.99
CA ASN A 20 10.19 1.24 3.61
C ASN A 20 10.05 0.23 4.77
N PRO A 21 9.35 -0.90 4.57
CA PRO A 21 9.13 -1.89 5.63
C PRO A 21 10.41 -2.58 6.14
N ALA A 22 11.54 -2.40 5.45
CA ALA A 22 12.84 -2.88 5.92
C ALA A 22 13.32 -2.13 7.17
N PHE A 23 12.77 -0.93 7.43
CA PHE A 23 13.08 -0.13 8.59
C PHE A 23 11.82 0.00 9.46
N SER A 24 12.01 -0.07 10.77
CA SER A 24 10.99 0.26 11.75
C SER A 24 11.49 1.47 12.52
N ASP A 25 10.64 2.48 12.65
CA ASP A 25 10.93 3.78 13.27
C ASP A 25 11.78 4.73 12.40
N GLY A 26 11.25 5.94 12.18
CA GLY A 26 11.97 7.00 11.49
C GLY A 26 13.00 7.68 12.39
N PHE A 27 13.77 8.60 11.83
CA PHE A 27 14.72 9.39 12.61
C PHE A 27 14.01 10.54 13.33
N THR A 28 14.39 10.79 14.58
CA THR A 28 14.05 12.03 15.27
C THR A 28 14.74 13.22 14.60
N SER A 29 14.25 14.43 14.84
CA SER A 29 14.85 15.64 14.28
C SER A 29 16.30 15.86 14.75
N ALA A 30 16.64 15.43 15.97
CA ALA A 30 18.00 15.50 16.50
C ALA A 30 18.94 14.52 15.77
N GLU A 31 18.54 13.26 15.64
CA GLU A 31 19.31 12.24 14.91
C GLU A 31 19.52 12.62 13.44
N LEU A 32 18.48 13.16 12.79
CA LEU A 32 18.58 13.68 11.41
C LEU A 32 19.56 14.84 11.29
N TYR A 33 19.72 15.67 12.33
CA TYR A 33 20.62 16.82 12.30
C TYR A 33 22.09 16.44 12.52
N GLU A 34 22.34 15.32 13.21
CA GLU A 34 23.66 14.73 13.42
C GLU A 34 24.19 13.98 12.19
N MET A 35 23.32 13.66 11.23
CA MET A 35 23.69 13.04 9.96
C MET A 35 24.36 14.00 8.98
N GLU A 36 25.18 13.42 8.09
CA GLU A 36 25.76 14.14 6.97
C GLU A 36 24.68 14.83 6.11
N PRO A 37 24.90 16.09 5.67
CA PRO A 37 23.88 16.88 4.98
C PRO A 37 23.25 16.18 3.77
N GLU A 38 24.04 15.45 3.00
CA GLU A 38 23.59 14.72 1.82
C GLU A 38 22.68 13.54 2.19
N GLU A 39 22.99 12.83 3.28
CA GLU A 39 22.18 11.71 3.76
C GLU A 39 20.84 12.21 4.32
N ARG A 40 20.89 13.28 5.13
CA ARG A 40 19.68 13.97 5.59
C ARG A 40 18.78 14.37 4.42
N HIS A 41 19.36 14.92 3.34
CA HIS A 41 18.59 15.32 2.17
C HIS A 41 17.96 14.13 1.43
N ARG A 42 18.65 12.98 1.34
CA ARG A 42 18.08 11.75 0.76
C ARG A 42 16.87 11.26 1.55
N ILE A 43 16.98 11.24 2.87
CA ILE A 43 15.91 10.79 3.78
C ILE A 43 14.69 11.72 3.67
N VAL A 44 14.89 13.04 3.80
CA VAL A 44 13.79 14.01 3.79
C VAL A 44 13.07 14.06 2.43
N ASN A 45 13.77 13.79 1.34
CA ASN A 45 13.17 13.71 0.00
C ASN A 45 12.47 12.37 -0.29
N GLY A 46 12.43 11.45 0.67
CA GLY A 46 11.78 10.15 0.49
C GLY A 46 12.51 9.24 -0.49
N THR A 47 13.84 9.38 -0.65
CA THR A 47 14.63 8.55 -1.59
C THR A 47 14.53 7.06 -1.27
N TYR A 48 14.30 6.74 0.00
CA TYR A 48 14.16 5.38 0.49
C TYR A 48 12.72 4.89 0.56
N ASP A 49 11.74 5.76 0.34
CA ASP A 49 10.33 5.41 0.36
C ASP A 49 10.03 4.40 -0.76
N VAL A 50 9.12 3.49 -0.49
CA VAL A 50 8.72 2.47 -1.46
C VAL A 50 7.34 2.76 -2.02
N ALA A 51 7.07 2.30 -3.23
CA ALA A 51 5.75 2.45 -3.83
C ALA A 51 4.68 1.76 -2.95
N CYS A 52 3.59 2.47 -2.68
CA CYS A 52 2.48 1.95 -1.89
C CYS A 52 1.95 0.66 -2.52
N THR A 53 1.94 -0.43 -1.75
CA THR A 53 1.50 -1.75 -2.20
C THR A 53 0.02 -1.79 -2.60
N THR A 54 -0.79 -0.91 -2.00
CA THR A 54 -2.25 -0.87 -2.24
C THR A 54 -2.60 -0.16 -3.54
N CYS A 55 -2.06 1.04 -3.77
CA CYS A 55 -2.36 1.83 -4.98
C CYS A 55 -1.29 1.73 -6.08
N LYS A 56 -0.21 0.98 -5.83
CA LYS A 56 0.93 0.80 -6.75
C LYS A 56 1.52 2.13 -7.23
N GLY A 57 1.77 3.06 -6.31
CA GLY A 57 2.34 4.38 -6.66
C GLY A 57 1.36 5.45 -7.14
N SER A 58 0.10 5.09 -7.44
CA SER A 58 -0.83 6.04 -8.08
C SER A 58 -1.49 7.07 -7.14
N GLY A 59 -1.39 6.89 -5.82
CA GLY A 59 -2.07 7.71 -4.81
C GLY A 59 -3.59 7.52 -4.72
N LYS A 60 -4.20 6.73 -5.61
CA LYS A 60 -5.66 6.57 -5.70
C LYS A 60 -6.08 5.14 -5.99
N ILE A 61 -7.27 4.77 -5.53
CA ILE A 61 -7.86 3.45 -5.75
C ILE A 61 -9.21 3.59 -6.44
N LYS A 62 -9.52 2.63 -7.30
CA LYS A 62 -10.80 2.56 -8.00
C LYS A 62 -11.83 1.85 -7.11
N VAL A 63 -12.91 2.53 -6.77
CA VAL A 63 -13.94 2.02 -5.87
C VAL A 63 -15.26 1.83 -6.62
N PRO A 64 -15.91 0.65 -6.53
CA PRO A 64 -17.21 0.42 -7.15
C PRO A 64 -18.33 1.13 -6.39
N ILE A 65 -19.26 1.73 -7.13
CA ILE A 65 -20.49 2.30 -6.58
C ILE A 65 -21.53 1.19 -6.52
N ILE A 66 -21.75 0.61 -5.34
CA ILE A 66 -22.57 -0.60 -5.16
C ILE A 66 -24.01 -0.43 -5.68
N SER A 67 -24.61 0.75 -5.50
CA SER A 67 -25.95 1.05 -6.02
C SER A 67 -26.02 1.10 -7.55
N ALA A 68 -24.91 1.36 -8.24
CA ALA A 68 -24.82 1.46 -9.69
C ALA A 68 -24.45 0.12 -10.37
N LEU A 69 -24.11 -0.92 -9.60
CA LEU A 69 -23.80 -2.24 -10.12
C LEU A 69 -25.06 -3.10 -10.31
N THR A 70 -25.08 -3.88 -11.39
CA THR A 70 -26.07 -4.94 -11.60
C THR A 70 -25.87 -6.10 -10.63
N PHE A 71 -26.86 -7.00 -10.52
CA PHE A 71 -26.74 -8.20 -9.68
C PHE A 71 -25.56 -9.10 -10.08
N GLY A 72 -25.37 -9.32 -11.39
CA GLY A 72 -24.24 -10.13 -11.90
C GLY A 72 -22.88 -9.51 -11.55
N GLU A 73 -22.75 -8.19 -11.69
CA GLU A 73 -21.52 -7.47 -11.33
C GLU A 73 -21.23 -7.49 -9.83
N LYS A 74 -22.28 -7.40 -8.99
CA LYS A 74 -22.13 -7.56 -7.54
C LYS A 74 -21.64 -8.96 -7.18
N ARG A 75 -22.18 -10.00 -7.83
CA ARG A 75 -21.74 -11.38 -7.61
C ARG A 75 -20.27 -11.57 -8.00
N ALA A 76 -19.86 -11.03 -9.15
CA ALA A 76 -18.45 -11.07 -9.58
C ALA A 76 -17.53 -10.35 -8.57
N LEU A 77 -17.93 -9.16 -8.09
CA LEU A 77 -17.16 -8.42 -7.09
C LEU A 77 -16.98 -9.19 -5.77
N VAL A 78 -18.00 -9.95 -5.34
CA VAL A 78 -17.91 -10.78 -4.13
C VAL A 78 -16.90 -11.92 -4.32
N VAL A 79 -16.91 -12.57 -5.49
CA VAL A 79 -15.95 -13.64 -5.82
C VAL A 79 -14.53 -13.08 -5.84
N GLU A 80 -14.30 -11.98 -6.55
CA GLU A 80 -12.98 -11.32 -6.61
C GLU A 80 -12.45 -10.96 -5.21
N ARG A 81 -13.31 -10.41 -4.34
CA ARG A 81 -12.94 -10.07 -2.95
C ARG A 81 -12.66 -11.30 -2.08
N ARG A 82 -13.23 -12.45 -2.41
CA ARG A 82 -12.96 -13.71 -1.71
C ARG A 82 -11.60 -14.27 -2.14
N GLU A 83 -11.39 -14.42 -3.44
CA GLU A 83 -10.12 -14.89 -4.01
C GLU A 83 -8.94 -14.04 -3.55
N ARG A 84 -9.12 -12.71 -3.50
CA ARG A 84 -8.08 -11.80 -3.00
C ARG A 84 -7.71 -12.04 -1.55
N ARG A 85 -8.67 -12.41 -0.69
CA ARG A 85 -8.41 -12.73 0.72
C ARG A 85 -7.65 -14.04 0.83
N GLU A 86 -8.09 -15.06 0.10
CA GLU A 86 -7.43 -16.38 0.07
C GLU A 86 -5.97 -16.25 -0.44
N LEU A 87 -5.72 -15.45 -1.47
CA LEU A 87 -4.36 -15.14 -1.95
C LEU A 87 -3.52 -14.37 -0.92
N ALA A 88 -4.13 -13.45 -0.16
CA ALA A 88 -3.42 -12.72 0.89
C ALA A 88 -3.01 -13.63 2.05
N ASP A 89 -3.88 -14.59 2.42
CA ASP A 89 -3.58 -15.58 3.45
C ASP A 89 -2.41 -16.49 3.02
N LEU A 90 -2.41 -16.94 1.77
CA LEU A 90 -1.29 -17.71 1.18
C LEU A 90 0.03 -16.91 1.19
N ALA A 91 0.00 -15.67 0.72
CA ALA A 91 1.18 -14.81 0.70
C ALA A 91 1.75 -14.57 2.12
N GLN A 92 0.88 -14.49 3.13
CA GLN A 92 1.30 -14.35 4.51
C GLN A 92 1.97 -15.63 5.04
N MET A 93 1.43 -16.81 4.70
CA MET A 93 2.07 -18.10 5.05
C MET A 93 3.45 -18.23 4.40
N GLU A 94 3.57 -17.94 3.11
CA GLU A 94 4.86 -17.97 2.39
C GLU A 94 5.90 -17.02 3.02
N LYS A 95 5.45 -15.83 3.46
CA LYS A 95 6.32 -14.88 4.15
C LYS A 95 6.82 -15.46 5.48
N MET A 96 5.97 -16.13 6.25
CA MET A 96 6.36 -16.78 7.50
C MET A 96 7.34 -17.93 7.27
N GLU A 97 7.12 -18.76 6.25
CA GLU A 97 8.04 -19.85 5.87
C GLU A 97 9.43 -19.31 5.54
N ARG A 98 9.51 -18.27 4.69
CA ARG A 98 10.79 -17.61 4.36
C ARG A 98 11.51 -17.03 5.58
N MET A 99 10.77 -16.50 6.56
CA MET A 99 11.36 -15.97 7.79
C MET A 99 11.91 -17.08 8.71
N MET A 100 11.33 -18.28 8.66
CA MET A 100 11.82 -19.44 9.44
C MET A 100 12.97 -20.18 8.75
N GLY A 101 13.35 -19.79 7.53
CA GLY A 101 14.50 -20.36 6.82
C GLY A 101 14.30 -21.77 6.30
N CYS A 102 13.04 -22.22 6.16
CA CYS A 102 12.68 -23.46 5.47
C CYS A 102 12.29 -23.19 4.01
#